data_AF-A0A946TPE8-F1
#
_entry.id   AF-A0A946TPE8-F1
#
_cell.length_a   1.000
_cell.length_b   1.000
_cell.length_c   1.000
_cell.angle_alpha   90.00
_cell.angle_beta   90.00
_cell.angle_gamma   90.00
#
_symmetry.space_group_name_H-M   'P 1'
#
loop_
_entity.id
_entity.type
_entity.pdbx_description
1 polymer ?
#
loop_
_entity_poly.entity_id
_entity_poly.type
_entity_poly.pdbx_seq_one_letter_code
_entity_poly.pdbx_strand_id
1 'polypeptide(L)'
;MTDLSNISGLIGDLKENYDVEYWGSLLDEYDQRLAELHKNIDGAKYTEWGLVALKAIQGDAEAKSVMGEILEPGSEDKKMVDEMALLYLVQPVLRHYLFRASNRAQEMGPPA
;
A
#
# COMPACT_ATOMS: atom_id res chain seq x y z
N MET A 1 -4.86 -5.61 22.97
CA MET A 1 -4.33 -6.57 21.99
C MET A 1 -5.47 -6.92 21.05
N THR A 2 -5.48 -6.34 19.86
CA THR A 2 -6.49 -6.64 18.85
C THR A 2 -6.12 -7.96 18.21
N ASP A 3 -7.01 -8.96 18.30
CA ASP A 3 -6.83 -10.25 17.65
C ASP A 3 -6.93 -10.07 16.13
N LEU A 4 -5.77 -9.99 15.47
CA LEU A 4 -5.64 -9.76 14.03
C LEU A 4 -6.19 -10.93 13.18
N SER A 5 -6.61 -12.04 13.80
CA SER A 5 -7.21 -13.17 13.09
C SER A 5 -8.65 -12.94 12.64
N ASN A 6 -9.32 -11.89 13.14
CA ASN A 6 -10.71 -11.61 12.83
C ASN A 6 -10.87 -10.44 11.86
N ILE A 7 -10.80 -10.73 10.56
CA ILE A 7 -10.96 -9.75 9.46
C ILE A 7 -12.24 -8.90 9.62
N SER A 8 -13.33 -9.45 10.18
CA SER A 8 -14.55 -8.66 10.39
C SER A 8 -14.40 -7.59 11.48
N GLY A 9 -13.58 -7.85 12.50
CA GLY A 9 -13.24 -6.86 13.53
C GLY A 9 -12.43 -5.70 12.95
N LEU A 10 -11.41 -6.03 12.14
CA LEU A 10 -10.62 -5.02 11.41
C LEU A 10 -11.48 -4.18 10.46
N ILE A 11 -12.44 -4.79 9.76
CA ILE A 11 -13.41 -4.07 8.92
C ILE A 11 -14.33 -3.18 9.76
N GLY A 12 -14.72 -3.63 10.95
CA GLY A 12 -15.51 -2.83 11.91
C GLY A 12 -14.75 -1.59 12.35
N ASP A 13 -13.50 -1.76 12.80
CA ASP A 13 -12.63 -0.66 13.21
C ASP A 13 -12.39 0.33 12.05
N LEU A 14 -12.19 -0.16 10.83
CA LEU A 14 -12.11 0.67 9.62
C LEU A 14 -13.38 1.48 9.37
N LYS A 15 -14.57 0.96 9.70
CA LYS A 15 -15.85 1.65 9.50
C LYS A 15 -16.13 2.69 10.59
N GLU A 16 -15.71 2.42 11.81
CA GLU A 16 -16.14 3.19 12.99
C GLU A 16 -15.07 4.15 13.51
N ASN A 17 -13.82 4.04 13.05
CA ASN A 17 -12.76 4.96 13.43
C ASN A 17 -12.80 6.27 12.61
N TYR A 18 -13.08 7.39 13.27
CA TYR A 18 -13.08 8.74 12.71
C TYR A 18 -11.97 9.63 13.29
N ASP A 19 -10.93 9.03 13.87
CA ASP A 19 -9.76 9.74 14.35
C ASP A 19 -8.89 10.20 13.16
N VAL A 20 -8.85 11.52 12.96
CA VAL A 20 -8.08 12.15 11.87
C VAL A 20 -6.58 11.94 12.07
N GLU A 21 -6.09 12.03 13.30
CA GLU A 21 -4.67 11.91 13.61
C GLU A 21 -4.19 10.48 13.35
N TYR A 22 -4.98 9.49 13.76
CA TYR A 22 -4.69 8.07 13.48
C TYR A 22 -4.53 7.78 11.98
N TRP A 23 -5.48 8.24 11.15
CA TRP A 23 -5.40 8.00 9.70
C TRP A 23 -4.27 8.78 9.04
N GLY A 24 -3.99 10.00 9.53
CA GLY A 24 -2.88 10.82 9.06
C GLY A 24 -1.53 10.18 9.39
N SER A 25 -1.31 9.76 10.63
CA SER A 25 -0.07 9.12 11.06
C SER A 25 0.19 7.82 10.31
N LEU A 26 -0.85 7.01 10.08
CA LEU A 26 -0.72 5.76 9.34
C LEU A 26 -0.34 5.99 7.87
N LEU A 27 -0.86 7.05 7.24
CA LEU A 27 -0.44 7.45 5.89
C LEU A 27 1.03 7.89 5.88
N ASP A 28 1.44 8.71 6.84
CA ASP A 28 2.82 9.18 6.95
C ASP A 28 3.79 8.01 7.16
N GLU A 29 3.45 7.04 8.02
CA GLU A 29 4.23 5.82 8.23
C GLU A 29 4.39 5.02 6.92
N TYR A 30 3.33 4.89 6.14
CA TYR A 30 3.34 4.13 4.90
C TYR A 30 4.15 4.85 3.81
N ASP A 31 4.05 6.18 3.73
CA ASP A 31 4.84 7.00 2.81
C ASP A 31 6.33 6.97 3.19
N GLN A 32 6.66 7.00 4.49
CA GLN A 32 8.03 6.83 4.96
C GLN A 32 8.58 5.44 4.60
N ARG A 33 7.80 4.38 4.82
CA ARG A 33 8.21 3.01 4.50
C ARG A 33 8.43 2.83 3.00
N LEU A 34 7.56 3.38 2.15
CA LEU A 34 7.78 3.40 0.70
C LEU A 34 9.07 4.13 0.34
N ALA A 35 9.32 5.30 0.92
CA ALA A 35 10.55 6.04 0.65
C ALA A 35 11.81 5.26 1.06
N GLU A 36 11.77 4.47 2.12
CA GLU A 36 12.85 3.56 2.50
C GLU A 36 13.04 2.43 1.49
N LEU A 37 11.95 1.78 1.06
CA LEU A 37 12.01 0.69 0.07
C LEU A 37 12.60 1.17 -1.26
N HIS A 38 12.17 2.35 -1.73
CA HIS A 38 12.71 2.97 -2.95
C HIS A 38 14.21 3.30 -2.86
N LYS A 39 14.74 3.58 -1.66
CA LYS A 39 16.18 3.82 -1.46
C LYS A 39 17.01 2.54 -1.50
N ASN A 40 16.43 1.41 -1.09
CA ASN A 40 17.14 0.16 -0.86
C ASN A 40 17.01 -0.84 -2.03
N ILE A 41 16.03 -0.66 -2.90
CA ILE A 41 15.82 -1.53 -4.05
C ILE A 41 16.83 -1.27 -5.17
N ASP A 42 17.21 -2.34 -5.89
CA ASP A 42 17.93 -2.20 -7.16
C ASP A 42 17.01 -1.53 -8.21
N GLY A 43 17.22 -0.24 -8.43
CA GLY A 43 16.40 0.56 -9.33
C GLY A 43 16.40 0.08 -10.78
N ALA A 44 17.48 -0.56 -11.25
CA ALA A 44 17.55 -1.08 -12.63
C ALA A 44 16.64 -2.30 -12.78
N LYS A 45 16.78 -3.28 -11.88
CA LYS A 45 15.90 -4.47 -11.85
C LYS A 45 14.44 -4.11 -11.60
N TYR A 46 14.19 -3.17 -10.69
CA TYR A 46 12.83 -2.71 -10.41
C TYR A 46 12.18 -2.08 -11.65
N THR A 47 12.92 -1.25 -12.38
CA THR A 47 12.44 -0.63 -13.63
C THR A 47 12.20 -1.68 -14.71
N GLU A 48 13.12 -2.63 -14.89
CA GLU A 48 12.97 -3.74 -15.83
C GLU A 48 11.72 -4.57 -15.52
N TRP A 49 11.57 -4.98 -14.25
CA TRP A 49 10.40 -5.70 -13.79
C TRP A 49 9.10 -4.92 -14.05
N GLY A 50 9.09 -3.62 -13.76
CA GLY A 50 7.92 -2.76 -13.98
C GLY A 50 7.52 -2.64 -15.45
N LEU A 51 8.49 -2.52 -16.36
CA LEU A 51 8.25 -2.48 -17.81
C LEU A 51 7.70 -3.81 -18.34
N VAL A 52 8.24 -4.92 -17.87
CA VAL A 52 7.75 -6.25 -18.25
C VAL A 52 6.37 -6.52 -17.68
N ALA A 53 6.12 -6.15 -16.42
CA ALA A 53 4.80 -6.25 -15.80
C ALA A 53 3.75 -5.44 -16.58
N LEU A 54 4.09 -4.23 -17.05
CA LEU A 54 3.20 -3.41 -17.87
C LEU A 54 2.84 -4.10 -19.19
N LYS A 55 3.83 -4.65 -19.91
CA LYS A 55 3.60 -5.40 -21.15
C LYS A 55 2.74 -6.64 -20.91
N ALA A 56 3.01 -7.38 -19.82
CA ALA A 56 2.24 -8.55 -19.44
C ALA A 56 0.76 -8.22 -19.18
N ILE A 57 0.48 -7.10 -18.48
CA ILE A 57 -0.88 -6.60 -18.26
C ILE A 57 -1.56 -6.21 -19.58
N GLN A 58 -0.81 -5.67 -20.55
CA GLN A 58 -1.30 -5.34 -21.89
C GLN A 58 -1.55 -6.55 -22.80
N GLY A 59 -1.25 -7.77 -22.32
CA GLY A 59 -1.56 -9.02 -23.02
C GLY A 59 -0.38 -9.68 -23.72
N ASP A 60 0.84 -9.15 -23.57
CA ASP A 60 2.05 -9.73 -24.15
C ASP A 60 2.36 -11.10 -23.53
N ALA A 61 2.44 -12.13 -24.37
CA ALA A 61 2.64 -13.52 -23.94
C ALA A 61 4.09 -13.81 -23.50
N GLU A 62 5.07 -13.16 -24.13
CA GLU A 62 6.47 -13.29 -23.78
C GLU A 62 6.74 -12.65 -22.43
N ALA A 63 6.25 -11.42 -22.23
CA ALA A 63 6.33 -10.71 -20.96
C ALA A 63 5.69 -11.52 -19.81
N LYS A 64 4.54 -12.16 -20.05
CA LYS A 64 3.91 -13.05 -19.06
C LYS A 64 4.80 -14.24 -18.68
N SER A 65 5.54 -14.80 -19.63
CA SER A 65 6.44 -15.93 -19.35
C SER A 65 7.70 -15.51 -18.57
N VAL A 66 8.29 -14.37 -18.87
CA VAL A 66 9.58 -13.95 -18.27
C VAL A 66 9.43 -13.13 -16.98
N MET A 67 8.23 -12.63 -16.66
CA MET A 67 8.01 -11.77 -15.48
C MET A 67 8.48 -12.40 -14.16
N GLY A 68 8.34 -13.72 -14.01
CA GLY A 68 8.78 -14.46 -12.82
C GLY A 68 10.29 -14.69 -12.73
N GLU A 69 11.03 -14.43 -13.82
CA GLU A 69 12.47 -14.66 -13.91
C GLU A 69 13.29 -13.39 -13.58
N ILE A 70 12.69 -12.20 -13.72
CA ILE A 70 13.37 -10.91 -13.46
C ILE A 70 13.64 -10.72 -11.97
N LEU A 71 12.68 -11.10 -11.13
CA LEU A 71 12.81 -11.08 -9.68
C LEU A 71 12.64 -12.49 -9.16
N GLU A 72 13.74 -13.09 -8.73
CA GLU A 72 13.76 -14.46 -8.20
C GLU A 72 12.76 -14.59 -7.03
N PRO A 73 11.86 -15.60 -7.03
CA PRO A 73 10.94 -15.84 -5.94
C PRO A 73 11.66 -15.98 -4.60
N GLY A 74 11.26 -15.18 -3.61
CA GLY A 74 11.86 -15.20 -2.27
C GLY A 74 13.12 -14.35 -2.11
N SER A 75 13.63 -13.75 -3.19
CA SER A 75 14.70 -12.75 -3.10
C SER A 75 14.26 -11.51 -2.30
N GLU A 76 15.23 -10.80 -1.72
CA GLU A 76 14.96 -9.55 -1.02
C GLU A 76 14.36 -8.49 -1.96
N ASP A 77 14.83 -8.40 -3.20
CA ASP A 77 14.25 -7.50 -4.22
C ASP A 77 12.77 -7.82 -4.46
N LYS A 78 12.41 -9.12 -4.59
CA LYS A 78 11.01 -9.52 -4.78
C LYS A 78 10.14 -9.17 -3.57
N LYS A 79 10.64 -9.40 -2.35
CA LYS A 79 9.92 -9.04 -1.11
C LYS A 79 9.69 -7.53 -1.04
N MET A 80 10.70 -6.72 -1.36
CA MET A 80 10.58 -5.27 -1.39
C MET A 80 9.54 -4.82 -2.43
N VAL A 81 9.57 -5.36 -3.65
CA VAL A 81 8.57 -5.03 -4.69
C VAL A 81 7.16 -5.42 -4.28
N ASP A 82 6.98 -6.59 -3.65
CA ASP A 82 5.68 -7.03 -3.15
C ASP A 82 5.16 -6.12 -2.04
N GLU A 83 6.02 -5.74 -1.10
CA GLU A 83 5.68 -4.80 -0.04
C GLU A 83 5.30 -3.43 -0.62
N MET A 84 6.08 -2.90 -1.56
CA MET A 84 5.76 -1.64 -2.26
C MET A 84 4.40 -1.72 -2.95
N ALA A 85 4.11 -2.82 -3.66
CA ALA A 85 2.83 -3.02 -4.32
C ALA A 85 1.66 -3.04 -3.34
N LEU A 86 1.80 -3.72 -2.20
CA LEU A 86 0.78 -3.75 -1.15
C LEU A 86 0.55 -2.37 -0.52
N LEU A 87 1.63 -1.62 -0.26
CA LEU A 87 1.53 -0.25 0.27
C LEU A 87 0.81 0.67 -0.73
N TYR A 88 1.17 0.62 -2.01
CA TYR A 88 0.46 1.38 -3.05
C TYR A 88 -1.02 0.99 -3.18
N LEU A 89 -1.36 -0.29 -3.01
CA LEU A 89 -2.76 -0.75 -3.04
C LEU A 89 -3.58 -0.26 -1.84
N VAL A 90 -2.98 -0.18 -0.65
CA VAL A 90 -3.68 0.24 0.57
C VAL A 90 -3.83 1.75 0.67
N GLN A 91 -2.90 2.54 0.12
CA GLN A 91 -2.92 4.00 0.23
C GLN A 91 -4.25 4.68 -0.13
N PRO A 92 -4.94 4.35 -1.24
CA PRO A 92 -6.24 4.94 -1.56
C PRO A 92 -7.30 4.67 -0.48
N VAL A 93 -7.26 3.49 0.13
CA VAL A 93 -8.19 3.09 1.20
C VAL A 93 -7.94 3.95 2.44
N LEU A 94 -6.67 4.15 2.83
CA LEU A 94 -6.32 5.01 3.95
C LEU A 94 -6.72 6.47 3.72
N ARG A 95 -6.47 7.01 2.51
CA ARG A 95 -6.87 8.37 2.14
C ARG A 95 -8.39 8.54 2.18
N HIS A 96 -9.15 7.53 1.76
CA HIS A 96 -10.60 7.53 1.87
C HIS A 96 -11.08 7.66 3.33
N TYR A 97 -10.48 6.90 4.25
CA TYR A 97 -10.86 6.95 5.66
C TYR A 97 -10.41 8.25 6.35
N LEU A 98 -9.24 8.79 6.01
CA LEU A 98 -8.82 10.12 6.45
C LEU A 98 -9.80 11.20 6.01
N PHE A 99 -10.24 11.16 4.74
CA PHE A 99 -11.22 12.10 4.22
C PHE A 99 -12.56 12.00 4.97
N ARG A 100 -13.04 10.78 5.21
CA ARG A 100 -14.25 10.52 6.00
C ARG A 100 -14.14 11.08 7.42
N ALA A 101 -13.01 10.83 8.09
CA ALA A 101 -12.73 11.34 9.44
C ALA A 101 -12.72 12.87 9.47
N SER A 102 -12.01 13.48 8.51
CA SER A 102 -11.90 14.94 8.37
C SER A 102 -13.25 15.60 8.19
N ASN A 103 -14.11 15.06 7.32
CA ASN A 103 -15.45 15.61 7.10
C ASN A 103 -16.32 15.52 8.35
N ARG A 104 -16.29 14.39 9.07
CA ARG A 104 -17.04 14.25 10.32
C ARG A 104 -16.57 15.26 11.37
N ALA A 105 -15.25 15.48 11.50
CA ALA A 105 -14.71 16.47 12.42
C ALA A 105 -15.17 17.89 12.06
N GLN A 106 -15.24 18.22 10.76
CA GLN A 106 -15.76 19.50 10.29
C GLN A 106 -17.26 19.67 10.59
N GLU A 107 -18.06 18.61 10.41
CA GLU A 107 -19.50 18.62 10.68
C GLU A 107 -19.83 18.77 12.18
N MET A 108 -19.00 18.23 13.07
CA MET A 108 -19.21 18.33 14.52
C MET A 108 -18.81 19.68 15.11
N GLY A 109 -18.18 20.56 14.33
CA GLY A 109 -17.68 21.85 14.79
C GLY A 109 -16.53 21.75 15.80
N PRO A 110 -15.90 22.88 16.18
CA PRO A 110 -14.90 22.88 17.25
C PRO A 110 -15.54 22.42 18.58
N PRO A 111 -14.79 21.68 19.44
CA PRO A 111 -15.28 21.33 20.76
C PRO A 111 -15.66 22.59 21.54
N ALA A 112 -16.84 22.56 22.16
CA ALA A 112 -17.41 23.65 22.95
C ALA A 112 -16.60 23.94 24.23
#